data_AF-A0A8M1P3D4-F1
#
_entry.id   AF-A0A8M1P3D4-F1
#
_cell.length_a   1.000
_cell.length_b   1.000
_cell.length_c   1.000
_cell.angle_alpha   90.00
_cell.angle_beta   90.00
_cell.angle_gamma   90.00
#
_symmetry.space_group_name_H-M   'P 1'
#
loop_
_entity.id
_entity.type
_entity.pdbx_description
1 polymer ?
#
loop_
_entity_poly.entity_id
_entity_poly.type
_entity_poly.pdbx_seq_one_letter_code
_entity_poly.pdbx_strand_id
1 'polypeptide(L)'
;MRRLLRFCTSRNISNILKFIQPSVASRVHSPSLFTSFFCRTFSDSGTSMDLSNMRKTYKSDQECFEENQLASLDPIKQFGSWFDQATKCPEVGEANAMCLATATKDGHPSARMVLLKGYSEEGFCFFSNYESRKGSELESNPHACLVFYWEPLNRQIRIEGTVERIPYEKSREYFHSRPKSSQIGAVVSRQSTVIPSRQYLRDKNAELEEKFKDTDVPMPDYWGGYIVKPSLIEFWQGQTNRLHDRIVFLRPKGGETELGDMQHQAEGGWIYQRLSP
;
A
#
# COMPACT_ATOMS: atom_id res chain seq x y z
N MET A 1 -22.03 35.88 -4.28
CA MET A 1 -20.73 36.46 -4.68
C MET A 1 -19.71 35.33 -4.82
N ARG A 2 -19.37 34.92 -6.05
CA ARG A 2 -18.40 33.84 -6.32
C ARG A 2 -16.97 34.42 -6.33
N ARG A 3 -16.10 33.94 -5.44
CA ARG A 3 -14.67 34.35 -5.35
C ARG A 3 -13.87 33.69 -6.48
N LEU A 4 -13.28 34.52 -7.33
CA LEU A 4 -12.33 34.17 -8.39
C LEU A 4 -10.93 33.92 -7.78
N LEU A 5 -10.39 32.72 -7.97
CA LEU A 5 -8.99 32.37 -7.66
C LEU A 5 -8.10 32.81 -8.83
N ARG A 6 -7.16 33.72 -8.56
CA ARG A 6 -6.18 34.25 -9.52
C ARG A 6 -4.97 33.34 -9.63
N PHE A 7 -4.57 33.09 -10.87
CA PHE A 7 -3.36 32.38 -11.29
C PHE A 7 -2.09 33.17 -10.95
N CYS A 8 -1.07 32.50 -10.42
CA CYS A 8 0.25 33.07 -10.13
C CYS A 8 1.25 32.57 -11.19
N THR A 9 1.79 33.50 -11.98
CA THR A 9 2.69 33.26 -13.12
C THR A 9 4.16 33.34 -12.73
N SER A 10 4.92 32.35 -13.21
CA SER A 10 6.34 32.34 -13.65
C SER A 10 7.19 33.59 -13.38
N ARG A 11 8.27 33.42 -12.60
CA ARG A 11 9.46 34.28 -12.58
C ARG A 11 10.70 33.40 -12.65
N ASN A 12 11.36 33.38 -13.81
CA ASN A 12 12.70 32.86 -14.00
C ASN A 12 13.61 34.07 -14.27
N ILE A 13 14.43 34.45 -13.28
CA ILE A 13 15.36 35.59 -13.36
C ILE A 13 16.76 35.05 -13.61
N SER A 14 17.39 35.63 -14.63
CA SER A 14 18.69 35.25 -15.18
C SER A 14 19.87 35.55 -14.26
N ASN A 15 20.82 34.62 -14.31
CA ASN A 15 22.23 34.66 -13.94
C ASN A 15 22.88 36.05 -13.85
N ILE A 16 23.40 36.38 -12.67
CA ILE A 16 24.33 37.49 -12.45
C ILE A 16 25.70 36.89 -12.10
N LEU A 17 26.65 37.05 -13.02
CA LEU A 17 28.09 36.84 -12.82
C LEU A 17 28.62 37.89 -11.83
N LYS A 18 29.16 37.47 -10.68
CA LYS A 18 29.93 38.34 -9.78
C LYS A 18 31.31 37.75 -9.51
N PHE A 19 32.28 38.51 -10.03
CA PHE A 19 33.69 38.67 -9.68
C PHE A 19 34.19 37.96 -8.42
N ILE A 20 35.20 37.10 -8.61
CA ILE A 20 36.05 36.53 -7.56
C ILE A 20 37.33 37.37 -7.53
N GLN A 21 37.57 38.10 -6.44
CA GLN A 21 38.89 38.58 -6.07
C GLN A 21 39.46 37.73 -4.92
N PRO A 22 40.74 37.33 -4.97
CA PRO A 22 41.36 36.48 -3.95
C PRO A 22 42.08 37.32 -2.89
N SER A 23 41.88 37.02 -1.61
CA SER A 23 42.87 37.36 -0.59
C SER A 23 42.90 36.35 0.57
N VAL A 24 44.07 35.73 0.68
CA VAL A 24 44.92 35.51 1.87
C VAL A 24 44.31 34.88 3.14
N ALA A 25 44.63 33.58 3.28
CA ALA A 25 45.21 32.90 4.43
C ALA A 25 44.78 33.31 5.87
N SER A 26 44.12 32.38 6.54
CA SER A 26 44.33 32.15 7.98
C SER A 26 44.36 30.65 8.25
N ARG A 27 45.46 30.18 8.84
CA ARG A 27 45.69 28.80 9.29
C ARG A 27 44.83 28.55 10.52
N VAL A 28 43.94 27.56 10.47
CA VAL A 28 43.28 27.03 11.67
C VAL A 28 43.51 25.52 11.69
N HIS A 29 44.16 25.06 12.77
CA HIS A 29 44.41 23.67 13.07
C HIS A 29 43.10 22.90 13.24
N SER A 30 42.82 21.95 12.34
CA SER A 30 41.74 20.97 12.53
C SER A 30 42.34 19.65 13.03
N PRO A 31 41.81 19.07 14.13
CA PRO A 31 42.35 17.87 14.74
C PRO A 31 42.00 16.62 13.93
N SER A 32 42.87 15.61 14.09
CA SER A 32 42.85 14.31 13.43
C SER A 32 41.47 13.64 13.48
N LEU A 33 40.74 13.68 12.37
CA LEU A 33 39.62 12.79 12.13
C LEU A 33 40.21 11.39 11.90
N PHE A 34 40.14 10.55 12.93
CA PHE A 34 40.24 9.10 12.78
C PHE A 34 39.03 8.65 11.96
N THR A 35 39.12 8.79 10.64
CA THR A 35 38.19 8.17 9.72
C THR A 35 38.48 6.68 9.78
N SER A 36 37.69 5.95 10.57
CA SER A 36 37.64 4.50 10.47
C SER A 36 37.17 4.18 9.05
N PHE A 37 38.12 3.98 8.14
CA PHE A 37 37.84 3.35 6.87
C PHE A 37 37.30 1.97 7.21
N PHE A 38 35.97 1.83 7.18
CA PHE A 38 35.32 0.55 7.02
C PHE A 38 35.83 0.00 5.69
N CYS A 39 36.92 -0.76 5.79
CA CYS A 39 37.47 -1.52 4.69
C CYS A 39 36.42 -2.57 4.34
N ARG A 40 35.50 -2.20 3.43
CA ARG A 40 34.63 -3.16 2.76
C ARG A 40 35.57 -3.98 1.88
N THR A 41 36.08 -5.06 2.44
CA THR A 41 36.68 -6.14 1.67
C THR A 41 35.60 -6.65 0.73
N PHE A 42 35.65 -6.23 -0.53
CA PHE A 42 34.93 -6.89 -1.61
C PHE A 42 35.56 -8.28 -1.73
N SER A 43 35.01 -9.25 -1.02
CA SER A 43 35.29 -10.65 -1.28
C SER A 43 34.67 -10.98 -2.64
N ASP A 44 35.54 -11.02 -3.65
CA ASP A 44 35.27 -11.56 -4.96
C ASP A 44 35.03 -13.08 -4.82
N SER A 45 33.76 -13.49 -4.69
CA SER A 45 33.22 -14.82 -5.05
C SER A 45 31.82 -15.03 -4.45
N GLY A 46 30.78 -14.68 -5.21
CA GLY A 46 29.41 -15.09 -4.95
C GLY A 46 28.43 -13.92 -4.80
N THR A 47 27.22 -14.10 -5.31
CA THR A 47 26.07 -13.20 -5.12
C THR A 47 25.55 -13.15 -3.67
N SER A 48 26.34 -13.66 -2.72
CA SER A 48 25.94 -13.83 -1.33
C SER A 48 26.27 -12.57 -0.52
N MET A 49 25.26 -12.01 0.13
CA MET A 49 25.38 -10.86 1.03
C MET A 49 24.62 -11.19 2.32
N ASP A 50 25.27 -11.04 3.47
CA ASP A 50 24.62 -11.18 4.77
C ASP A 50 23.90 -9.89 5.16
N LEU A 51 22.60 -10.01 5.47
CA LEU A 51 21.71 -8.91 5.85
C LEU A 51 21.29 -8.98 7.33
N SER A 52 21.85 -9.91 8.12
CA SER A 52 21.45 -10.21 9.50
C SER A 52 21.40 -8.99 10.44
N ASN A 53 22.28 -8.02 10.23
CA ASN A 53 22.40 -6.80 11.05
C ASN A 53 21.48 -5.64 10.61
N MET A 54 20.75 -5.78 9.49
CA MET A 54 19.85 -4.73 9.01
C MET A 54 18.56 -4.68 9.82
N ARG A 55 18.56 -3.87 10.88
CA ARG A 55 17.35 -3.59 11.67
C ARG A 55 17.38 -2.18 12.22
N LYS A 56 16.29 -1.44 12.03
CA LYS A 56 16.06 -0.15 12.69
C LYS A 56 15.49 -0.34 14.10
N THR A 57 15.60 0.70 14.92
CA THR A 57 14.87 0.80 16.19
C THR A 57 13.39 1.02 15.90
N TYR A 58 12.53 0.37 16.68
CA TYR A 58 11.07 0.48 16.60
C TYR A 58 10.57 1.28 17.82
N LYS A 59 9.31 1.12 18.20
CA LYS A 59 8.79 1.67 19.45
C LYS A 59 9.41 0.97 20.66
N SER A 60 9.27 1.61 21.82
CA SER A 60 9.64 1.04 23.11
C SER A 60 8.40 0.53 23.85
N ASP A 61 8.63 -0.20 24.93
CA ASP A 61 7.58 -0.71 25.82
C ASP A 61 6.63 0.39 26.34
N GLN A 62 7.12 1.63 26.48
CA GLN A 62 6.32 2.80 26.87
C GLN A 62 5.30 3.23 25.79
N GLU A 63 5.46 2.73 24.58
CA GLU A 63 4.57 2.93 23.43
C GLU A 63 4.00 1.58 22.97
N CYS A 64 3.77 0.64 23.90
CA CYS A 64 3.04 -0.60 23.66
C CYS A 64 1.69 -0.32 23.00
N PHE A 65 1.21 -1.26 22.18
CA PHE A 65 -0.16 -1.30 21.67
C PHE A 65 -0.96 -2.42 22.35
N GLU A 66 -1.70 -2.03 23.38
CA GLU A 66 -2.52 -2.88 24.24
C GLU A 66 -4.01 -2.83 23.86
N GLU A 67 -4.80 -3.76 24.39
CA GLU A 67 -6.24 -3.88 24.12
C GLU A 67 -7.01 -2.61 24.54
N ASN A 68 -6.60 -1.96 25.63
CA ASN A 68 -7.19 -0.72 26.11
C ASN A 68 -6.90 0.51 25.21
N GLN A 69 -6.01 0.38 24.22
CA GLN A 69 -5.68 1.42 23.24
C GLN A 69 -6.34 1.18 21.88
N LEU A 70 -7.14 0.12 21.74
CA LEU A 70 -8.04 -0.01 20.60
C LEU A 70 -8.99 1.20 20.57
N ALA A 71 -9.01 1.92 19.46
CA ALA A 71 -9.94 3.02 19.24
C ALA A 71 -11.38 2.54 19.08
N SER A 72 -11.58 1.26 18.72
CA SER A 72 -12.89 0.60 18.68
C SER A 72 -12.73 -0.91 18.75
N LEU A 73 -13.76 -1.60 19.27
CA LEU A 73 -13.88 -3.06 19.19
C LEU A 73 -14.54 -3.51 17.88
N ASP A 74 -14.89 -2.59 16.98
CA ASP A 74 -15.18 -2.88 15.58
C ASP A 74 -13.87 -2.79 14.78
N PRO A 75 -13.38 -3.91 14.20
CA PRO A 75 -12.10 -3.91 13.51
C PRO A 75 -12.08 -3.04 12.24
N ILE A 76 -13.22 -2.74 11.63
CA ILE A 76 -13.28 -1.82 10.47
C ILE A 76 -13.10 -0.37 10.94
N LYS A 77 -13.70 0.01 12.07
CA LYS A 77 -13.46 1.33 12.68
C LYS A 77 -12.04 1.46 13.21
N GLN A 78 -11.49 0.39 13.79
CA GLN A 78 -10.09 0.34 14.21
C GLN A 78 -9.13 0.51 13.02
N PHE A 79 -9.39 -0.17 11.90
CA PHE A 79 -8.68 0.07 10.64
C PHE A 79 -8.76 1.54 10.24
N GLY A 80 -9.95 2.13 10.27
CA GLY A 80 -10.17 3.54 9.92
C GLY A 80 -9.35 4.51 10.77
N SER A 81 -9.24 4.26 12.09
CA SER A 81 -8.41 5.06 13.00
C SER A 81 -6.93 5.01 12.64
N TRP A 82 -6.39 3.82 12.36
CA TRP A 82 -4.99 3.70 11.96
C TRP A 82 -4.73 4.24 10.55
N PHE A 83 -5.67 4.05 9.62
CA PHE A 83 -5.60 4.60 8.27
C PHE A 83 -5.57 6.14 8.30
N ASP A 84 -6.43 6.77 9.11
CA ASP A 84 -6.45 8.22 9.31
C ASP A 84 -5.09 8.72 9.86
N GLN A 85 -4.52 8.04 10.86
CA GLN A 85 -3.17 8.36 11.37
C GLN A 85 -2.10 8.24 10.28
N ALA A 86 -2.17 7.19 9.44
CA ALA A 86 -1.26 7.03 8.30
C ALA A 86 -1.39 8.15 7.27
N THR A 87 -2.62 8.58 6.96
CA THR A 87 -2.83 9.71 6.01
C THR A 87 -2.35 11.06 6.54
N LYS A 88 -2.25 11.22 7.87
CA LYS A 88 -1.77 12.44 8.53
C LYS A 88 -0.27 12.44 8.78
N CYS A 89 0.42 11.31 8.59
CA CYS A 89 1.87 11.17 8.75
C CYS A 89 2.58 11.60 7.45
N PRO A 90 3.35 12.71 7.43
CA PRO A 90 4.00 13.20 6.21
C PRO A 90 4.99 12.22 5.56
N GLU A 91 5.59 11.34 6.36
CA GLU A 91 6.55 10.33 5.94
C GLU A 91 5.88 9.13 5.24
N VAL A 92 4.56 8.96 5.41
CA VAL A 92 3.79 7.93 4.72
C VAL A 92 3.35 8.50 3.36
N GLY A 93 4.09 8.14 2.30
CA GLY A 93 3.83 8.67 0.96
C GLY A 93 2.48 8.28 0.34
N GLU A 94 2.04 7.03 0.53
CA GLU A 94 0.77 6.53 -0.04
C GLU A 94 0.08 5.57 0.95
N ALA A 95 -0.67 6.13 1.90
CA ALA A 95 -1.30 5.37 2.99
C ALA A 95 -2.26 4.27 2.51
N ASN A 96 -2.88 4.44 1.33
CA ASN A 96 -3.78 3.46 0.72
C ASN A 96 -3.09 2.44 -0.19
N ALA A 97 -1.76 2.46 -0.30
CA ALA A 97 -1.02 1.37 -0.94
C ALA A 97 -1.07 0.12 -0.06
N MET A 98 -1.39 -1.02 -0.67
CA MET A 98 -1.47 -2.31 0.00
C MET A 98 -0.86 -3.41 -0.86
N CYS A 99 -0.20 -4.37 -0.23
CA CYS A 99 0.20 -5.60 -0.88
C CYS A 99 -1.01 -6.52 -0.98
N LEU A 100 -1.40 -6.90 -2.20
CA LEU A 100 -2.39 -7.93 -2.47
C LEU A 100 -1.67 -9.25 -2.74
N ALA A 101 -1.91 -10.23 -1.87
CA ALA A 101 -1.47 -11.60 -2.04
C ALA A 101 -2.66 -12.50 -2.43
N THR A 102 -2.43 -13.32 -3.45
CA THR A 102 -3.37 -14.30 -4.03
C THR A 102 -2.59 -15.60 -4.24
N ALA A 103 -3.28 -16.71 -4.50
CA ALA A 103 -2.62 -17.98 -4.80
C ALA A 103 -3.33 -18.71 -5.93
N THR A 104 -2.58 -19.51 -6.70
CA THR A 104 -3.18 -20.46 -7.62
C THR A 104 -4.06 -21.47 -6.87
N LYS A 105 -4.95 -22.16 -7.57
CA LYS A 105 -5.76 -23.25 -7.00
C LYS A 105 -4.93 -24.34 -6.29
N ASP A 106 -3.68 -24.53 -6.72
CA ASP A 106 -2.75 -25.52 -6.15
C ASP A 106 -1.89 -24.93 -5.01
N GLY A 107 -2.21 -23.70 -4.55
CA GLY A 107 -1.60 -23.09 -3.38
C GLY A 107 -0.30 -22.32 -3.62
N HIS A 108 0.09 -22.04 -4.87
CA HIS A 108 1.29 -21.23 -5.14
C HIS A 108 0.99 -19.74 -4.99
N PRO A 109 1.61 -19.03 -4.04
CA PRO A 109 1.29 -17.63 -3.78
C PRO A 109 1.92 -16.67 -4.80
N SER A 110 1.29 -15.51 -4.98
CA SER A 110 1.84 -14.37 -5.68
C SER A 110 1.42 -13.07 -5.01
N ALA A 111 2.29 -12.06 -4.95
CA ALA A 111 2.00 -10.79 -4.26
C ALA A 111 2.41 -9.58 -5.10
N ARG A 112 1.67 -8.46 -4.98
CA ARG A 112 2.07 -7.17 -5.57
C ARG A 112 1.36 -6.00 -4.89
N MET A 113 1.91 -4.80 -5.02
CA MET A 113 1.23 -3.58 -4.56
C MET A 113 0.03 -3.24 -5.46
N VAL A 114 -1.06 -2.83 -4.82
CA VAL A 114 -2.27 -2.24 -5.42
C VAL A 114 -2.75 -1.12 -4.50
N LEU A 115 -3.78 -0.39 -4.93
CA LEU A 115 -4.35 0.70 -4.14
C LEU A 115 -5.72 0.30 -3.62
N LEU A 116 -5.91 0.44 -2.30
CA LEU A 116 -7.24 0.47 -1.71
C LEU A 116 -7.99 1.70 -2.25
N LYS A 117 -9.25 1.50 -2.64
CA LYS A 117 -10.12 2.56 -3.18
C LYS A 117 -11.37 2.81 -2.36
N GLY A 118 -11.68 1.94 -1.41
CA GLY A 118 -12.72 2.16 -0.41
C GLY A 118 -12.75 1.00 0.57
N TYR A 119 -13.34 1.23 1.73
CA TYR A 119 -13.65 0.18 2.68
C TYR A 119 -14.95 0.52 3.41
N SER A 120 -15.67 -0.50 3.83
CA SER A 120 -16.89 -0.40 4.63
C SER A 120 -17.05 -1.68 5.46
N GLU A 121 -18.16 -1.81 6.18
CA GLU A 121 -18.53 -3.05 6.87
C GLU A 121 -18.62 -4.26 5.91
N GLU A 122 -18.89 -4.02 4.61
CA GLU A 122 -18.92 -5.05 3.58
C GLU A 122 -17.53 -5.60 3.25
N GLY A 123 -16.48 -4.76 3.33
CA GLY A 123 -15.11 -5.16 3.02
C GLY A 123 -14.25 -4.09 2.37
N PHE A 124 -13.16 -4.53 1.74
CA PHE A 124 -12.08 -3.68 1.21
C PHE A 124 -12.05 -3.73 -0.32
N CYS A 125 -12.29 -2.60 -0.96
CA CYS A 125 -12.47 -2.49 -2.40
C CYS A 125 -11.19 -2.03 -3.12
N PHE A 126 -10.85 -2.72 -4.21
CA PHE A 126 -9.79 -2.34 -5.13
C PHE A 126 -10.21 -2.65 -6.58
N PHE A 127 -9.47 -2.12 -7.55
CA PHE A 127 -9.80 -2.28 -8.98
C PHE A 127 -8.61 -2.85 -9.74
N SER A 128 -8.88 -3.77 -10.66
CA SER A 128 -7.85 -4.46 -11.44
C SER A 128 -8.42 -4.97 -12.76
N ASN A 129 -7.54 -5.53 -13.58
CA ASN A 129 -7.92 -6.30 -14.75
C ASN A 129 -8.26 -7.75 -14.34
N TYR A 130 -9.45 -8.21 -14.72
CA TYR A 130 -10.00 -9.54 -14.44
C TYR A 130 -9.25 -10.67 -15.16
N GLU A 131 -8.59 -10.38 -16.28
CA GLU A 131 -7.75 -11.32 -17.04
C GLU A 131 -6.28 -11.31 -16.57
N SER A 132 -5.92 -10.45 -15.62
CA SER A 132 -4.56 -10.47 -15.05
C SER A 132 -4.29 -11.79 -14.34
N ARG A 133 -3.01 -12.14 -14.14
CA ARG A 133 -2.63 -13.33 -13.34
C ARG A 133 -3.41 -13.43 -12.02
N LYS A 134 -3.54 -12.31 -11.30
CA LYS A 134 -4.29 -12.25 -10.04
C LYS A 134 -5.79 -12.36 -10.25
N GLY A 135 -6.33 -11.78 -11.32
CA GLY A 135 -7.75 -11.92 -11.66
C GLY A 135 -8.13 -13.38 -11.89
N SER A 136 -7.31 -14.12 -12.65
CA SER A 136 -7.49 -15.57 -12.85
C SER A 136 -7.28 -16.39 -11.58
N GLU A 137 -6.33 -16.01 -10.72
CA GLU A 137 -6.15 -16.63 -9.40
C GLU A 137 -7.40 -16.41 -8.53
N LEU A 138 -7.93 -15.19 -8.45
CA LEU A 138 -9.13 -14.86 -7.68
C LEU A 138 -10.39 -15.53 -8.20
N GLU A 139 -10.49 -15.77 -9.51
CA GLU A 139 -11.63 -16.50 -10.09
C GLU A 139 -11.61 -17.98 -9.69
N SER A 140 -10.42 -18.61 -9.69
CA SER A 140 -10.28 -20.04 -9.40
C SER A 140 -10.10 -20.36 -7.91
N ASN A 141 -9.65 -19.38 -7.13
CA ASN A 141 -9.39 -19.46 -5.69
C ASN A 141 -9.74 -18.10 -5.06
N PRO A 142 -11.00 -17.86 -4.68
CA PRO A 142 -11.52 -16.53 -4.28
C PRO A 142 -11.13 -16.15 -2.85
N HIS A 143 -9.83 -16.25 -2.55
CA HIS A 143 -9.22 -15.89 -1.28
C HIS A 143 -8.07 -14.90 -1.53
N ALA A 144 -7.97 -13.89 -0.67
CA ALA A 144 -6.88 -12.94 -0.71
C ALA A 144 -6.42 -12.54 0.68
N CYS A 145 -5.18 -12.08 0.72
CA CYS A 145 -4.60 -11.38 1.85
C CYS A 145 -4.18 -9.98 1.42
N LEU A 146 -4.55 -8.97 2.21
CA LEU A 146 -4.14 -7.57 2.06
C LEU A 146 -3.17 -7.22 3.18
N VAL A 147 -2.05 -6.58 2.85
CA VAL A 147 -1.10 -6.07 3.84
C VAL A 147 -0.86 -4.59 3.63
N PHE A 148 -1.16 -3.79 4.64
CA PHE A 148 -0.76 -2.39 4.74
C PHE A 148 0.49 -2.31 5.60
N TYR A 149 1.53 -1.65 5.14
CA TYR A 149 2.76 -1.45 5.91
C TYR A 149 3.15 0.02 5.93
N TRP A 150 2.89 0.66 7.07
CA TRP A 150 3.23 2.07 7.31
C TRP A 150 4.50 2.13 8.15
N GLU A 151 5.62 1.89 7.47
CA GLU A 151 6.96 1.80 8.06
C GLU A 151 7.31 2.96 9.03
N PRO A 152 6.98 4.24 8.72
CA PRO A 152 7.27 5.35 9.64
C PRO A 152 6.50 5.26 10.96
N LEU A 153 5.31 4.66 10.96
CA LEU A 153 4.48 4.46 12.14
C LEU A 153 4.80 3.15 12.87
N ASN A 154 5.71 2.33 12.35
CA ASN A 154 6.02 0.99 12.85
C ASN A 154 4.77 0.09 12.92
N ARG A 155 3.83 0.24 11.97
CA ARG A 155 2.55 -0.47 11.99
C ARG A 155 2.30 -1.26 10.72
N GLN A 156 1.65 -2.40 10.89
CA GLN A 156 1.16 -3.24 9.82
C GLN A 156 -0.28 -3.65 10.10
N ILE A 157 -1.11 -3.68 9.07
CA ILE A 157 -2.41 -4.35 9.14
C ILE A 157 -2.42 -5.48 8.11
N ARG A 158 -2.77 -6.69 8.55
CA ARG A 158 -3.02 -7.83 7.66
C ARG A 158 -4.50 -8.18 7.67
N ILE A 159 -5.10 -8.34 6.49
CA ILE A 159 -6.51 -8.64 6.31
C ILE A 159 -6.63 -9.87 5.45
N GLU A 160 -7.34 -10.89 5.91
CA GLU A 160 -7.61 -12.10 5.14
C GLU A 160 -9.12 -12.26 4.96
N GLY A 161 -9.52 -12.74 3.79
CA GLY A 161 -10.93 -12.83 3.47
C GLY A 161 -11.23 -13.51 2.14
N THR A 162 -12.52 -13.67 1.87
CA THR A 162 -13.02 -14.09 0.55
C THR A 162 -13.10 -12.89 -0.38
N VAL A 163 -13.02 -13.13 -1.68
CA VAL A 163 -13.05 -12.08 -2.70
C VAL A 163 -14.23 -12.26 -3.64
N GLU A 164 -14.92 -11.17 -3.92
CA GLU A 164 -15.99 -11.11 -4.90
C GLU A 164 -15.77 -9.95 -5.87
N ARG A 165 -16.32 -10.07 -7.08
CA ARG A 165 -16.43 -8.92 -7.98
C ARG A 165 -17.53 -7.99 -7.46
N ILE A 166 -17.30 -6.69 -7.51
CA ILE A 166 -18.37 -5.72 -7.21
C ILE A 166 -19.32 -5.60 -8.43
N PRO A 167 -20.55 -5.10 -8.25
CA PRO A 167 -21.47 -4.85 -9.36
C PRO A 167 -20.85 -4.04 -10.50
N TYR A 168 -21.26 -4.35 -11.74
CA TYR A 168 -20.75 -3.70 -12.95
C TYR A 168 -20.94 -2.18 -12.90
N GLU A 169 -22.08 -1.71 -12.41
CA GLU A 169 -22.42 -0.29 -12.30
C GLU A 169 -21.46 0.44 -11.36
N LYS A 170 -21.15 -0.14 -10.20
CA LYS A 170 -20.14 0.42 -9.27
C LYS A 170 -18.75 0.46 -9.91
N SER A 171 -18.41 -0.55 -10.70
CA SER A 171 -17.15 -0.58 -11.46
C SER A 171 -17.09 0.51 -12.52
N ARG A 172 -18.18 0.68 -13.28
CA ARG A 172 -18.33 1.69 -14.33
C ARG A 172 -18.28 3.11 -13.77
N GLU A 173 -18.98 3.37 -12.66
CA GLU A 173 -18.96 4.66 -11.97
C GLU A 173 -17.54 5.06 -11.57
N TYR A 174 -16.80 4.15 -10.91
CA TYR A 174 -15.42 4.42 -10.56
C TYR A 174 -14.49 4.50 -11.79
N PHE A 175 -14.74 3.73 -12.85
CA PHE A 175 -13.97 3.84 -14.08
C PHE A 175 -14.06 5.26 -14.66
N HIS A 176 -15.27 5.80 -14.79
CA HIS A 176 -15.49 7.13 -15.36
C HIS A 176 -15.14 8.28 -14.41
N SER A 177 -15.01 8.03 -13.10
CA SER A 177 -14.50 9.05 -12.16
C SER A 177 -12.98 9.27 -12.29
N ARG A 178 -12.26 8.39 -12.99
CA ARG A 178 -10.80 8.51 -13.20
C ARG A 178 -10.49 9.51 -14.30
N PRO A 179 -9.31 10.15 -14.29
CA PRO A 179 -8.85 10.96 -15.42
C PRO A 179 -8.87 10.15 -16.73
N LYS A 180 -9.18 10.81 -17.85
CA LYS A 180 -9.30 10.17 -19.17
C LYS A 180 -8.05 9.38 -19.56
N SER A 181 -6.85 9.90 -19.27
CA SER A 181 -5.58 9.19 -19.48
C SER A 181 -5.48 7.89 -18.67
N SER A 182 -6.05 7.83 -17.46
CA SER A 182 -6.11 6.62 -16.65
C SER A 182 -7.14 5.61 -17.18
N GLN A 183 -8.27 6.09 -17.71
CA GLN A 183 -9.25 5.26 -18.40
C GLN A 183 -8.60 4.59 -19.62
N ILE A 184 -7.96 5.38 -20.49
CA ILE A 184 -7.21 4.88 -21.66
C ILE A 184 -6.13 3.90 -21.23
N GLY A 185 -5.34 4.23 -20.21
CA GLY A 185 -4.31 3.33 -19.69
C GLY A 185 -4.85 1.95 -19.30
N ALA A 186 -6.06 1.87 -18.73
CA ALA A 186 -6.70 0.59 -18.40
C ALA A 186 -7.15 -0.21 -19.65
N VAL A 187 -7.49 0.47 -20.76
CA VAL A 187 -7.84 -0.17 -22.04
C VAL A 187 -6.60 -0.63 -22.80
N VAL A 188 -5.52 0.16 -22.80
CA VAL A 188 -4.27 -0.17 -23.50
C VAL A 188 -3.55 -1.35 -22.85
N SER A 189 -3.62 -1.47 -21.52
CA SER A 189 -2.83 -2.43 -20.75
C SER A 189 -3.64 -3.66 -20.30
N ARG A 190 -3.83 -4.62 -21.23
CA ARG A 190 -4.27 -5.98 -20.84
C ARG A 190 -3.22 -6.62 -19.95
N GLN A 191 -3.44 -6.51 -18.65
CA GLN A 191 -2.40 -6.70 -17.65
C GLN A 191 -1.87 -8.13 -17.67
N SER A 192 -0.55 -8.29 -17.55
CA SER A 192 0.14 -9.59 -17.56
C SER A 192 0.17 -10.31 -18.92
N THR A 193 -0.20 -9.65 -20.02
CA THR A 193 0.02 -10.20 -21.37
C THR A 193 1.41 -9.84 -21.91
N VAL A 194 1.97 -10.72 -22.75
CA VAL A 194 3.25 -10.47 -23.43
C VAL A 194 3.00 -9.52 -24.60
N ILE A 195 3.81 -8.46 -24.67
CA ILE A 195 3.74 -7.43 -25.72
C ILE A 195 5.10 -7.33 -26.42
N PRO A 196 5.16 -6.88 -27.69
CA PRO A 196 6.40 -6.90 -28.46
C PRO A 196 7.44 -5.87 -27.97
N SER A 197 7.00 -4.72 -27.43
CA SER A 197 7.89 -3.69 -26.90
C SER A 197 7.12 -2.64 -26.09
N ARG A 198 7.83 -1.73 -25.41
CA ARG A 198 7.21 -0.54 -24.81
C ARG A 198 6.63 0.42 -25.85
N GLN A 199 7.18 0.43 -27.08
CA GLN A 199 6.69 1.30 -28.15
C GLN A 199 5.25 0.93 -28.55
N TYR A 200 4.93 -0.37 -28.54
CA TYR A 200 3.55 -0.84 -28.75
C TYR A 200 2.53 -0.17 -27.83
N LEU A 201 2.85 -0.01 -26.54
CA LEU A 201 1.96 0.69 -25.59
C LEU A 201 1.84 2.18 -25.91
N ARG A 202 2.92 2.84 -26.37
CA ARG A 202 2.89 4.26 -26.75
C ARG A 202 1.99 4.48 -27.96
N ASP A 203 2.14 3.64 -28.98
CA ASP A 203 1.37 3.73 -30.22
C ASP A 203 -0.12 3.50 -29.93
N LYS A 204 -0.44 2.47 -29.14
CA LYS A 204 -1.82 2.19 -28.71
C LYS A 204 -2.41 3.29 -27.83
N ASN A 205 -1.61 3.89 -26.95
CA ASN A 205 -2.07 5.02 -26.14
C ASN A 205 -2.41 6.23 -27.02
N ALA A 206 -1.54 6.61 -27.96
CA ALA A 206 -1.80 7.72 -28.88
C ALA A 206 -3.02 7.46 -29.78
N GLU A 207 -3.17 6.24 -30.31
CA GLU A 207 -4.34 5.82 -31.08
C GLU A 207 -5.64 6.01 -30.29
N LEU A 208 -5.67 5.56 -29.03
CA LEU A 208 -6.87 5.66 -28.18
C LEU A 208 -7.11 7.08 -27.65
N GLU A 209 -6.06 7.87 -27.42
CA GLU A 209 -6.17 9.29 -27.06
C GLU A 209 -6.85 10.09 -28.18
N GLU A 210 -6.47 9.86 -29.44
CA GLU A 210 -7.12 10.51 -30.58
C GLU A 210 -8.55 9.97 -30.78
N LYS A 211 -8.73 8.64 -30.75
CA LYS A 211 -10.04 8.01 -30.93
C LYS A 211 -11.07 8.51 -29.92
N PHE A 212 -10.66 8.62 -28.65
CA PHE A 212 -11.56 9.02 -27.58
C PHE A 212 -11.48 10.50 -27.25
N LYS A 213 -10.76 11.34 -28.00
CA LYS A 213 -10.55 12.76 -27.67
C LYS A 213 -11.83 13.49 -27.24
N ASP A 214 -12.88 13.38 -28.04
CA ASP A 214 -14.16 14.06 -27.85
C ASP A 214 -15.31 13.11 -27.46
N THR A 215 -14.99 11.87 -27.08
CA THR A 215 -15.98 10.85 -26.66
C THR A 215 -15.59 10.20 -25.34
N ASP A 216 -16.54 9.50 -24.71
CA ASP A 216 -16.27 8.74 -23.49
C ASP A 216 -15.53 7.43 -23.81
N VAL A 217 -14.58 7.08 -22.95
CA VAL A 217 -13.89 5.78 -23.04
C VAL A 217 -14.82 4.73 -22.42
N PRO A 218 -15.27 3.70 -23.16
CA PRO A 218 -16.06 2.63 -22.56
C PRO A 218 -15.20 1.83 -21.56
N MET A 219 -15.78 1.45 -20.42
CA MET A 219 -15.12 0.51 -19.51
C MET A 219 -15.01 -0.86 -20.20
N PRO A 220 -13.80 -1.44 -20.30
CA PRO A 220 -13.65 -2.75 -20.91
C PRO A 220 -14.18 -3.86 -19.98
N ASP A 221 -14.77 -4.91 -20.55
CA ASP A 221 -15.39 -6.03 -19.80
C ASP A 221 -14.40 -6.83 -18.95
N TYR A 222 -13.11 -6.77 -19.29
CA TYR A 222 -12.01 -7.39 -18.55
C TYR A 222 -11.49 -6.50 -17.40
N TRP A 223 -12.19 -5.43 -17.03
CA TRP A 223 -11.76 -4.52 -15.97
C TRP A 223 -12.91 -4.23 -15.02
N GLY A 224 -12.61 -4.19 -13.72
CA GLY A 224 -13.56 -3.74 -12.72
C GLY A 224 -13.05 -3.91 -11.30
N GLY A 225 -13.98 -3.75 -10.36
CA GLY A 225 -13.69 -3.80 -8.93
C GLY A 225 -13.81 -5.20 -8.34
N TYR A 226 -13.06 -5.39 -7.27
CA TYR A 226 -13.14 -6.50 -6.35
C TYR A 226 -13.38 -5.97 -4.94
N ILE A 227 -14.06 -6.75 -4.10
CA ILE A 227 -14.20 -6.52 -2.68
C ILE A 227 -13.65 -7.73 -1.92
N VAL A 228 -12.77 -7.49 -0.96
CA VAL A 228 -12.32 -8.51 0.01
C VAL A 228 -13.20 -8.42 1.24
N LYS A 229 -14.00 -9.46 1.49
CA LYS A 229 -14.84 -9.58 2.68
C LYS A 229 -14.01 -10.17 3.82
N PRO A 230 -13.66 -9.38 4.85
CA PRO A 230 -12.68 -9.80 5.85
C PRO A 230 -13.28 -10.86 6.77
N SER A 231 -12.51 -11.92 7.03
CA SER A 231 -12.75 -12.90 8.09
C SER A 231 -11.70 -12.81 9.20
N LEU A 232 -10.56 -12.16 8.93
CA LEU A 232 -9.49 -11.91 9.88
C LEU A 232 -8.88 -10.54 9.62
N ILE A 233 -8.65 -9.76 10.69
CA ILE A 233 -7.90 -8.50 10.64
C ILE A 233 -6.88 -8.50 11.79
N GLU A 234 -5.59 -8.53 11.47
CA GLU A 234 -4.50 -8.41 12.44
C GLU A 234 -3.91 -7.01 12.43
N PHE A 235 -3.84 -6.40 13.61
CA PHE A 235 -3.13 -5.16 13.90
C PHE A 235 -1.79 -5.50 14.54
N TRP A 236 -0.72 -5.14 13.86
CA TRP A 236 0.65 -5.38 14.30
C TRP A 236 1.37 -4.04 14.55
N GLN A 237 2.04 -3.92 15.69
CA GLN A 237 2.91 -2.78 16.01
C GLN A 237 4.32 -3.24 16.41
N GLY A 238 5.31 -2.59 15.80
CA GLY A 238 6.72 -2.89 15.95
C GLY A 238 7.27 -2.47 17.31
N GLN A 239 7.97 -3.38 18.01
CA GLN A 239 8.66 -3.15 19.27
C GLN A 239 10.15 -3.49 19.15
N THR A 240 10.99 -2.73 19.82
CA THR A 240 12.45 -2.83 19.70
C THR A 240 13.00 -4.13 20.26
N ASN A 241 12.45 -4.59 21.39
CA ASN A 241 12.81 -5.86 22.06
C ASN A 241 12.28 -7.12 21.35
N ARG A 242 11.62 -6.96 20.19
CA ARG A 242 10.95 -8.03 19.41
C ARG A 242 9.71 -8.63 20.04
N LEU A 243 9.25 -8.09 21.18
CA LEU A 243 7.95 -8.40 21.75
C LEU A 243 6.87 -7.58 21.03
N HIS A 244 6.69 -7.84 19.74
CA HIS A 244 5.75 -7.12 18.89
C HIS A 244 4.30 -7.24 19.38
N ASP A 245 3.54 -6.17 19.23
CA ASP A 245 2.13 -6.14 19.60
C ASP A 245 1.29 -6.71 18.47
N ARG A 246 0.45 -7.70 18.77
CA ARG A 246 -0.38 -8.38 17.77
C ARG A 246 -1.76 -8.63 18.32
N ILE A 247 -2.72 -7.81 17.90
CA ILE A 247 -4.14 -8.02 18.21
C ILE A 247 -4.83 -8.46 16.93
N VAL A 248 -5.46 -9.64 16.96
CA VAL A 248 -6.19 -10.18 15.82
C VAL A 248 -7.68 -10.20 16.11
N PHE A 249 -8.46 -9.73 15.14
CA PHE A 249 -9.91 -9.87 15.09
C PHE A 249 -10.28 -10.98 14.13
N LEU A 250 -11.24 -11.82 14.51
CA LEU A 250 -11.69 -12.99 13.76
C LEU A 250 -13.21 -12.99 13.68
N ARG A 251 -13.78 -13.40 12.54
CA ARG A 251 -15.18 -13.82 12.48
C ARG A 251 -15.27 -15.28 12.95
N PRO A 252 -16.05 -15.60 13.99
CA PRO A 252 -16.29 -16.98 14.39
C PRO A 252 -16.82 -17.82 13.23
N LYS A 253 -16.45 -19.10 13.17
CA LYS A 253 -16.97 -20.00 12.13
C LYS A 253 -18.41 -20.38 12.48
N GLY A 254 -19.23 -20.60 11.45
CA GLY A 254 -20.69 -20.75 11.59
C GLY A 254 -21.10 -21.71 12.71
N GLY A 255 -21.77 -21.17 13.74
CA GLY A 255 -22.30 -21.92 14.88
C GLY A 255 -21.44 -21.91 16.15
N GLU A 256 -20.21 -21.41 16.11
CA GLU A 256 -19.38 -21.23 17.31
C GLU A 256 -19.94 -20.08 18.15
N THR A 257 -20.46 -20.40 19.33
CA THR A 257 -21.02 -19.42 20.28
C THR A 257 -20.18 -19.29 21.55
N GLU A 258 -19.37 -20.31 21.87
CA GLU A 258 -18.47 -20.30 23.01
C GLU A 258 -17.13 -19.66 22.63
N LEU A 259 -16.75 -18.62 23.37
CA LEU A 259 -15.43 -18.02 23.27
C LEU A 259 -14.39 -18.96 23.88
N GLY A 260 -13.25 -19.13 23.22
CA GLY A 260 -12.10 -19.78 23.85
C GLY A 260 -11.53 -18.94 25.00
N ASP A 261 -10.73 -19.58 25.87
CA ASP A 261 -10.21 -18.98 27.12
C ASP A 261 -9.53 -17.60 26.98
N MET A 262 -8.92 -17.33 25.81
CA MET A 262 -8.19 -16.09 25.52
C MET A 262 -8.89 -15.20 24.47
N GLN A 263 -10.15 -15.51 24.15
CA GLN A 263 -10.95 -14.76 23.19
C GLN A 263 -11.89 -13.80 23.91
N HIS A 264 -12.02 -12.63 23.33
CA HIS A 264 -12.89 -11.58 23.84
C HIS A 264 -13.91 -11.19 22.78
N GLN A 265 -15.12 -10.86 23.23
CA GLN A 265 -16.16 -10.36 22.34
C GLN A 265 -15.78 -8.98 21.79
N ALA A 266 -15.99 -8.79 20.49
CA ALA A 266 -15.86 -7.51 19.79
C ALA A 266 -17.21 -7.08 19.19
N GLU A 267 -17.27 -5.86 18.65
CA GLU A 267 -18.46 -5.33 17.97
C GLU A 267 -18.72 -6.08 16.64
N GLY A 268 -19.97 -6.04 16.15
CA GLY A 268 -20.30 -6.59 14.82
C GLY A 268 -20.17 -8.11 14.68
N GLY A 269 -20.22 -8.86 15.80
CA GLY A 269 -20.09 -10.32 15.83
C GLY A 269 -18.64 -10.81 15.66
N TRP A 270 -17.67 -9.91 15.73
CA TRP A 270 -16.26 -10.27 15.77
C TRP A 270 -15.85 -10.73 17.16
N ILE A 271 -14.75 -11.47 17.22
CA ILE A 271 -13.99 -11.73 18.44
C ILE A 271 -12.58 -11.22 18.25
N TYR A 272 -11.86 -10.95 19.33
CA TYR A 272 -10.45 -10.61 19.25
C TYR A 272 -9.63 -11.33 20.31
N GLN A 273 -8.34 -11.48 20.02
CA GLN A 273 -7.35 -12.09 20.91
C GLN A 273 -5.97 -11.49 20.64
N ARG A 274 -5.08 -11.55 21.62
CA ARG A 274 -3.66 -11.25 21.43
C ARG A 274 -2.92 -12.47 20.91
N LEU A 275 -2.04 -12.26 19.93
CA LEU A 275 -1.09 -13.27 19.47
C LEU A 275 0.29 -12.99 20.06
N SER A 276 1.05 -14.05 20.29
CA SER A 276 2.49 -13.91 20.51
C SER A 276 3.13 -13.30 19.26
N PRO A 277 4.15 -12.42 19.40
CA PRO A 277 4.99 -11.95 18.30
C PRO A 277 5.60 -13.07 17.46
#